data_AF-A0A528JA90-F1
#
_entry.id   AF-A0A528JA90-F1
#
_cell.length_a   1.000
_cell.length_b   1.000
_cell.length_c   1.000
_cell.angle_alpha   90.00
_cell.angle_beta   90.00
_cell.angle_gamma   90.00
#
_symmetry.space_group_name_H-M   'P 1'
#
loop_
_entity.id
_entity.type
_entity.pdbx_description
1 polymer ?
#
loop_
_entity_poly.entity_id
_entity_poly.type
_entity_poly.pdbx_seq_one_letter_code
_entity_poly.pdbx_strand_id
1 'polypeptide(L)' 'MTIREAEAQWQGSLKEGSGRLRLGSGVFEGAYSFPSRFENGPGTNPEELIAAAHAGCFSMALSAIAGSGGHVPVRIHT' A
#
# COMPACT_ATOMS: atom_id res chain seq x y z
N MET A 1 15.26 15.31 6.78
CA MET A 1 14.21 14.81 5.87
C MET A 1 14.11 13.31 6.09
N THR A 2 12.93 12.78 6.39
CA THR A 2 12.76 11.33 6.56
C THR A 2 12.67 10.70 5.17
N ILE A 3 13.59 9.80 4.85
CA ILE A 3 13.58 9.06 3.58
C ILE A 3 12.87 7.73 3.84
N ARG A 4 11.88 7.40 3.01
CA ARG A 4 11.20 6.10 2.99
C ARG A 4 11.45 5.49 1.62
N GLU A 5 11.96 4.27 1.62
CA GLU A 5 12.33 3.55 0.40
C GLU A 5 11.44 2.32 0.23
N ALA A 6 11.22 1.93 -1.01
CA ALA A 6 10.58 0.68 -1.40
C ALA A 6 11.17 0.26 -2.74
N GLU A 7 11.20 -1.03 -3.01
CA GLU A 7 11.76 -1.60 -4.23
C GLU A 7 10.80 -2.60 -4.87
N ALA A 8 10.95 -2.75 -6.18
CA ALA A 8 10.22 -3.70 -7.00
C ALA A 8 11.22 -4.44 -7.89
N GLN A 9 11.08 -5.76 -7.97
CA GLN A 9 11.83 -6.59 -8.89
C GLN A 9 10.86 -7.32 -9.81
N TRP A 10 11.19 -7.44 -11.10
CA TRP A 10 10.40 -8.15 -12.10
C TRP A 10 11.29 -9.06 -12.95
N GLN A 11 10.81 -10.26 -13.26
CA GLN A 11 11.53 -11.26 -14.05
C GLN A 11 10.58 -11.89 -15.07
N GLY A 12 11.02 -11.96 -16.33
CA GLY A 12 10.28 -12.58 -17.42
C GLY A 12 9.40 -11.62 -18.23
N SER A 13 8.55 -12.19 -19.09
CA SER A 13 7.64 -11.44 -19.97
C SER A 13 6.50 -10.78 -19.16
N LEU A 14 5.67 -9.94 -19.80
CA LEU A 14 4.57 -9.28 -19.09
C LEU A 14 3.54 -10.27 -18.51
N LYS A 15 3.09 -11.25 -19.29
CA LYS A 15 1.99 -12.15 -18.89
C LYS A 15 2.44 -13.33 -18.05
N GLU A 16 3.63 -13.85 -18.32
CA GLU A 16 4.17 -15.06 -17.66
C GLU A 16 5.23 -14.71 -16.60
N GLY A 17 5.68 -13.46 -16.58
CA GLY A 17 6.63 -12.98 -15.60
C GLY A 17 6.03 -12.84 -14.22
N SER A 18 6.91 -12.68 -13.26
CA SER A 18 6.56 -12.47 -11.86
C SER A 18 7.46 -11.42 -11.26
N GLY A 19 6.96 -10.78 -10.21
CA GLY A 19 7.72 -9.79 -9.49
C GLY A 19 7.47 -9.83 -7.99
N ARG A 20 8.25 -9.01 -7.31
CA ARG A 20 8.23 -8.88 -5.86
C ARG A 20 8.40 -7.42 -5.46
N LEU A 21 7.55 -6.98 -4.55
CA LEU A 21 7.56 -5.66 -3.93
C LEU A 21 8.08 -5.79 -2.51
N ARG A 22 8.93 -4.87 -2.06
CA ARG A 22 9.43 -4.82 -0.68
C ARG A 22 9.46 -3.39 -0.17
N LEU A 23 8.97 -3.17 1.04
CA LEU A 23 9.13 -1.88 1.73
C LEU A 23 10.47 -1.86 2.46
N GLY A 24 11.18 -0.73 2.43
CA GLY A 24 12.47 -0.55 3.10
C GLY A 24 12.41 -0.67 4.63
N SER A 25 11.21 -0.62 5.22
CA SER A 25 11.00 -0.92 6.64
C SER A 25 11.02 -2.42 6.98
N GLY A 26 10.96 -3.31 5.98
CA GLY A 26 10.91 -4.76 6.16
C GLY A 26 9.54 -5.30 6.61
N VAL A 27 8.53 -4.44 6.81
CA VAL A 27 7.20 -4.86 7.30
C VAL A 27 6.34 -5.55 6.24
N PHE A 28 6.72 -5.43 4.97
CA PHE A 28 5.98 -5.99 3.85
C PHE A 28 6.92 -6.44 2.74
N GLU A 29 6.67 -7.66 2.27
CA GLU A 29 7.19 -8.22 1.04
C GLU A 29 6.06 -9.00 0.36
N GLY A 30 5.78 -8.70 -0.90
CA GLY A 30 4.62 -9.25 -1.62
C GLY A 30 4.95 -9.65 -3.05
N ALA A 31 4.52 -10.84 -3.47
CA ALA A 31 4.59 -11.25 -4.86
C ALA A 31 3.50 -10.57 -5.68
N TYR A 32 3.83 -10.09 -6.88
CA TYR A 32 2.87 -9.53 -7.83
C TYR A 32 3.12 -10.09 -9.23
N SER A 33 2.07 -10.14 -10.04
CA SER A 33 2.08 -10.68 -11.39
C SER A 33 1.04 -9.97 -12.26
N PHE A 34 1.00 -10.28 -13.55
CA PHE A 34 -0.08 -9.78 -14.40
C PHE A 34 -1.46 -10.25 -13.91
N PRO A 35 -1.66 -11.54 -13.58
CA PRO A 35 -2.93 -12.01 -13.02
C PRO A 35 -3.31 -11.34 -11.69
N SER A 36 -2.36 -11.05 -10.79
CA SER A 36 -2.70 -10.41 -9.50
C SER A 36 -3.03 -8.92 -9.64
N ARG A 37 -2.66 -8.30 -10.75
CA ARG A 37 -2.90 -6.88 -11.02
C ARG A 37 -4.12 -6.63 -11.91
N PHE A 38 -4.31 -7.44 -12.94
CA PHE A 38 -5.32 -7.20 -13.97
C PHE A 38 -6.42 -8.27 -14.02
N GLU A 39 -6.27 -9.33 -13.24
CA GLU A 39 -7.24 -10.43 -13.13
C GLU A 39 -7.50 -10.73 -11.64
N ASN A 40 -8.07 -11.89 -11.34
CA ASN A 40 -8.34 -12.33 -9.96
C ASN A 40 -7.29 -13.34 -9.48
N GLY A 41 -6.04 -13.17 -9.90
CA GLY A 41 -4.93 -14.04 -9.50
C GLY A 41 -4.44 -13.74 -8.08
N PRO A 42 -3.84 -14.73 -7.38
CA PRO A 42 -3.27 -14.51 -6.05
C PRO A 42 -2.05 -13.58 -6.11
N GLY A 43 -1.86 -12.80 -5.05
CA GLY A 43 -0.74 -11.86 -4.91
C GLY A 43 -1.23 -10.46 -4.56
N THR A 44 -0.29 -9.54 -4.41
CA THR A 44 -0.57 -8.11 -4.25
C THR A 44 -0.61 -7.42 -5.61
N ASN A 45 -0.94 -6.13 -5.62
CA ASN A 45 -0.74 -5.25 -6.75
C ASN A 45 -0.39 -3.82 -6.27
N PRO A 46 0.24 -2.99 -7.12
CA PRO A 46 0.55 -1.61 -6.76
C PRO A 46 -0.68 -0.80 -6.34
N GLU A 47 -1.84 -1.08 -6.92
CA GLU A 47 -3.07 -0.31 -6.70
C GLU A 47 -3.60 -0.45 -5.26
N GLU A 48 -3.63 -1.67 -4.69
CA GLU A 48 -4.05 -1.86 -3.29
C GLU A 48 -3.08 -1.23 -2.29
N LEU A 49 -1.77 -1.18 -2.62
CA LEU A 49 -0.78 -0.54 -1.76
C LEU A 49 -0.93 0.99 -1.75
N ILE A 50 -1.24 1.58 -2.91
CA ILE A 50 -1.56 3.01 -3.01
C ILE A 50 -2.87 3.31 -2.27
N ALA A 51 -3.88 2.45 -2.42
CA ALA A 51 -5.14 2.58 -1.69
C ALA A 51 -4.93 2.53 -0.17
N ALA A 52 -4.14 1.57 0.33
CA ALA A 52 -3.78 1.47 1.75
C ALA A 52 -3.01 2.70 2.25
N ALA A 53 -2.04 3.20 1.47
CA ALA A 53 -1.29 4.41 1.80
C ALA A 53 -2.21 5.64 1.91
N HIS A 54 -3.14 5.79 0.97
CA HIS A 54 -4.11 6.89 0.97
C HIS A 54 -5.08 6.77 2.14
N ALA A 55 -5.68 5.59 2.35
CA ALA A 55 -6.58 5.31 3.46
C ALA A 55 -5.96 5.65 4.82
N GLY A 56 -4.69 5.24 5.03
CA GLY A 56 -3.93 5.59 6.23
C GLY A 56 -3.69 7.10 6.36
N CYS A 57 -3.26 7.76 5.30
CA CYS A 57 -3.03 9.21 5.29
C CYS A 57 -4.31 10.00 5.62
N PHE A 58 -5.42 9.68 4.94
CA PHE A 58 -6.71 10.31 5.17
C PHE A 58 -7.19 10.11 6.61
N SER A 59 -7.10 8.88 7.12
CA SER A 59 -7.53 8.57 8.49
C SER A 59 -6.74 9.37 9.54
N MET A 60 -5.42 9.50 9.36
CA MET A 60 -4.58 10.32 10.24
C MET A 60 -4.91 11.81 10.14
N ALA A 61 -5.07 12.34 8.93
CA ALA A 61 -5.42 13.74 8.72
C ALA A 61 -6.80 14.08 9.31
N LEU A 62 -7.80 13.21 9.12
CA LEU A 62 -9.13 13.36 9.70
C LEU A 62 -9.08 13.39 11.23
N SER A 63 -8.29 12.50 11.85
CA SER A 63 -8.09 12.50 13.30
C SER A 63 -7.48 13.81 13.80
N ALA A 64 -6.53 14.40 13.06
CA ALA A 64 -5.91 15.67 13.44
C ALA A 64 -6.90 16.85 13.36
N ILE A 65 -7.73 16.89 12.31
CA ILE A 65 -8.76 17.91 12.13
C ILE A 65 -9.83 17.79 13.22
N ALA A 66 -10.32 16.58 13.51
CA ALA A 66 -11.28 16.34 14.58
C ALA A 66 -10.72 16.78 15.95
N GLY A 67 -9.46 16.45 16.24
CA GLY A 67 -8.78 16.86 17.47
C GLY A 67 -8.66 18.37 17.61
N SER A 68 -8.40 19.08 16.51
CA SER A 68 -8.38 20.55 16.48
C SER A 68 -9.75 21.16 16.79
N GLY A 69 -10.84 20.43 16.52
CA GLY A 69 -12.21 20.78 16.88
C GLY A 69 -12.66 20.31 18.27
N GLY A 70 -11.77 19.72 19.09
CA GLY A 70 -12.11 19.20 20.42
C GLY A 70 -12.79 17.83 20.42
N HIS A 71 -12.78 17.11 19.29
CA HIS A 71 -13.32 15.77 19.17
C HIS A 71 -12.20 14.73 19.09
N VAL A 72 -12.27 13.69 19.92
CA VAL A 72 -11.32 12.56 19.87
C VAL A 72 -12.05 11.35 19.26
N PRO A 73 -11.73 10.95 18.02
CA PRO A 73 -12.36 9.80 17.39
C PRO A 73 -12.02 8.50 18.15
N VAL A 74 -13.03 7.66 18.41
CA VAL A 74 -12.82 6.32 18.99
C VAL A 74 -12.30 5.33 17.94
N ARG A 75 -12.77 5.46 16.69
CA ARG A 75 -12.34 4.63 15.55
C ARG A 75 -12.58 5.37 14.24
N ILE A 76 -11.59 5.33 13.35
CA ILE A 76 -11.72 5.71 11.95
C ILE A 76 -11.43 4.45 11.13
N HIS A 77 -12.33 4.11 10.20
CA HIS A 77 -12.18 2.98 9.28
C HIS A 77 -12.53 3.45 7.88
N THR A 78 -11.66 3.14 6.94
CA THR A 78 -11.72 3.55 5.53
C THR A 78 -11.48 2.35 4.67
#